data_AF-F4CZC5-F1
#
_entry.id   AF-F4CZC5-F1
#
_cell.length_a   1.000
_cell.length_b   1.000
_cell.length_c   1.000
_cell.angle_alpha   90.00
_cell.angle_beta   90.00
_cell.angle_gamma   90.00
#
_symmetry.space_group_name_H-M   'P 1'
#
loop_
_entity.id
_entity.type
_entity.pdbx_description
1 polymer ?
#
loop_
_entity_poly.entity_id
_entity_poly.type
_entity_poly.pdbx_seq_one_letter_code
_entity_poly.pdbx_strand_id
1 'polypeptide(L)'
;MTLLDRAWQVPLRLAAGTYILDSGLRKWGASEEAAKHLQEFATGAYPLLAGVEPATFAKALSVSEVLIGTGLLIPSVPARVAGLGLVGFGAGLLGLYARTPGMRRPGTPFPAEEGIALAKDAWLAAIGAALVLGDRRRR
;
A
#
# COMPACT_ATOMS: atom_id res chain seq x y z
N MET A 1 -25.20 -7.41 -10.77
CA MET A 1 -24.20 -6.49 -11.34
C MET A 1 -23.61 -7.17 -12.54
N THR A 2 -23.79 -6.57 -13.71
CA THR A 2 -23.15 -7.01 -14.94
C THR A 2 -21.65 -6.75 -14.88
N LEU A 3 -20.86 -7.41 -15.74
CA LEU A 3 -19.42 -7.10 -15.88
C LEU A 3 -19.19 -5.63 -16.27
N LEU A 4 -20.13 -5.03 -17.02
CA LEU A 4 -20.11 -3.61 -17.36
C LEU A 4 -20.24 -2.69 -16.14
N ASP A 5 -21.08 -3.03 -15.16
CA ASP A 5 -21.25 -2.23 -13.93
C ASP A 5 -19.95 -2.13 -13.11
N ARG A 6 -19.02 -3.06 -13.33
CA ARG A 6 -17.73 -3.14 -12.66
C ARG A 6 -16.58 -2.63 -13.52
N ALA A 7 -16.81 -2.25 -14.78
CA ALA A 7 -15.73 -1.82 -15.67
C ALA A 7 -14.93 -0.63 -15.14
N TRP A 8 -15.56 0.28 -14.40
CA TRP A 8 -14.91 1.44 -13.80
C TRP A 8 -13.80 1.08 -12.81
N GLN A 9 -13.90 -0.08 -12.14
CA GLN A 9 -12.94 -0.52 -11.13
C GLN A 9 -11.70 -1.17 -11.77
N VAL A 10 -11.79 -1.60 -13.04
CA VAL A 10 -10.72 -2.32 -13.74
C VAL A 10 -9.42 -1.51 -13.82
N PRO A 11 -9.39 -0.26 -14.34
CA PRO A 11 -8.15 0.50 -14.41
C PRO A 11 -7.53 0.74 -13.03
N LEU A 12 -8.36 1.00 -12.02
CA LEU A 12 -7.94 1.22 -10.64
C LEU A 12 -7.27 -0.01 -10.04
N ARG A 13 -7.91 -1.17 -10.18
CA ARG A 13 -7.43 -2.45 -9.64
C ARG A 13 -6.21 -2.96 -10.39
N LEU A 14 -6.15 -2.78 -11.71
CA LEU A 14 -4.99 -3.16 -12.51
C LEU A 14 -3.77 -2.31 -12.15
N ALA A 15 -3.90 -0.98 -12.14
CA ALA A 15 -2.77 -0.10 -11.86
C ALA A 15 -2.17 -0.32 -10.47
N ALA A 16 -3.01 -0.36 -9.43
CA ALA A 16 -2.53 -0.61 -8.06
C ALA A 16 -2.10 -2.07 -7.86
N GLY A 17 -2.89 -3.03 -8.36
CA GLY A 17 -2.69 -4.45 -8.12
C GLY A 17 -1.41 -5.00 -8.74
N THR A 18 -1.08 -4.62 -9.98
CA THR A 18 0.15 -5.10 -10.63
C THR A 18 1.39 -4.53 -9.97
N TYR A 19 1.40 -3.24 -9.62
CA TYR A 19 2.55 -2.59 -9.00
C TYR A 19 2.81 -3.14 -7.60
N ILE A 20 1.77 -3.30 -6.77
CA ILE A 20 1.89 -3.86 -5.43
C ILE A 20 2.30 -5.34 -5.50
N LEU A 21 1.76 -6.11 -6.44
CA LEU A 21 2.13 -7.52 -6.61
C LEU A 21 3.61 -7.67 -7.01
N ASP A 22 4.08 -6.92 -8.02
CA ASP A 22 5.50 -6.91 -8.42
C ASP A 22 6.40 -6.49 -7.24
N SER A 23 6.01 -5.44 -6.53
CA SER A 23 6.69 -4.97 -5.31
C SER A 23 6.84 -6.07 -4.26
N GLY A 24 5.76 -6.80 -3.97
CA GLY A 24 5.76 -7.91 -3.01
C GLY A 24 6.61 -9.10 -3.46
N LEU A 25 6.51 -9.48 -4.73
CA LEU A 25 7.30 -10.58 -5.31
C LEU A 25 8.80 -10.28 -5.28
N ARG A 26 9.21 -9.05 -5.58
CA ARG A 26 10.62 -8.63 -5.49
C ARG A 26 11.16 -8.68 -4.06
N LYS A 27 10.31 -8.46 -3.05
CA LYS A 27 10.69 -8.56 -1.63
C LYS A 27 10.66 -9.99 -1.07
N TRP A 28 10.14 -10.97 -1.82
CA TRP A 28 9.96 -12.35 -1.34
C TRP A 28 11.26 -13.02 -0.88
N GLY A 29 12.36 -12.69 -1.55
CA GLY A 29 13.73 -13.14 -1.25
C GLY A 29 14.66 -11.97 -0.94
N ALA A 30 14.18 -10.97 -0.19
CA ALA A 30 15.02 -9.85 0.25
C ALA A 30 16.28 -10.36 0.98
N SER A 31 17.44 -9.78 0.66
CA SER A 31 18.68 -10.05 1.39
C SER A 31 18.57 -9.60 2.85
N GLU A 32 19.46 -10.08 3.72
CA GLU A 32 19.52 -9.65 5.12
C GLU A 32 19.69 -8.13 5.25
N GLU A 33 20.53 -7.54 4.40
CA GLU A 33 20.74 -6.09 4.36
C GLU A 33 19.48 -5.33 3.92
N ALA A 34 18.79 -5.80 2.88
CA ALA A 34 17.54 -5.19 2.44
C ALA A 34 16.44 -5.34 3.50
N ALA A 35 16.37 -6.49 4.15
CA ALA A 35 15.42 -6.75 5.22
C ALA A 35 15.66 -5.83 6.43
N LYS A 36 16.92 -5.68 6.83
CA LYS A 36 17.36 -4.75 7.88
C LYS A 36 16.98 -3.32 7.53
N HIS A 37 17.30 -2.86 6.34
CA HIS A 37 16.97 -1.51 5.90
C HIS A 37 15.45 -1.25 5.92
N LEU A 38 14.64 -2.19 5.41
CA LEU A 38 13.18 -2.09 5.43
C LEU A 38 12.62 -2.01 6.86
N GLN A 39 13.13 -2.84 7.77
CA GLN A 39 12.68 -2.87 9.17
C GLN A 39 13.10 -1.62 9.93
N GLU A 40 14.34 -1.14 9.74
CA GLU A 40 14.83 0.09 10.37
C GLU A 40 14.04 1.30 9.90
N PHE A 41 13.80 1.38 8.59
CA PHE A 41 12.98 2.44 7.99
C PHE A 41 11.56 2.44 8.57
N ALA A 42 10.93 1.26 8.67
CA ALA A 42 9.60 1.14 9.25
C ALA A 42 9.57 1.48 10.75
N THR A 43 10.58 1.06 11.50
CA THR A 43 10.70 1.31 12.94
C THR A 43 10.87 2.79 13.26
N GLY A 44 11.55 3.54 12.38
CA GLY A 44 11.68 5.00 12.50
C GLY A 44 10.32 5.72 12.57
N ALA A 45 9.28 5.18 11.92
CA ALA A 45 7.92 5.71 12.01
C ALA A 45 7.03 4.96 13.02
N TYR A 46 7.27 3.66 13.22
CA TYR A 46 6.48 2.77 14.05
C TYR A 46 7.36 2.02 15.06
N PRO A 47 7.69 2.61 16.22
CA PRO A 47 8.60 2.01 17.19
C PRO A 47 8.19 0.63 17.69
N LEU A 48 6.90 0.30 17.62
CA LEU A 48 6.37 -1.03 17.96
C LEU A 48 6.95 -2.17 17.09
N LEU A 49 7.49 -1.85 15.91
CA LEU A 49 8.11 -2.82 15.00
C LEU A 49 9.56 -3.16 15.37
N ALA A 50 10.16 -2.45 16.33
CA ALA A 50 11.55 -2.67 16.75
C ALA A 50 11.82 -4.10 17.25
N GLY A 51 10.80 -4.75 17.84
CA GLY A 51 10.91 -6.13 18.34
C GLY A 51 10.73 -7.21 17.27
N VAL A 52 10.43 -6.85 16.02
CA VAL A 52 10.26 -7.81 14.92
C VAL A 52 11.59 -7.99 14.23
N GLU A 53 12.03 -9.25 14.10
CA GLU A 53 13.24 -9.59 13.36
C GLU A 53 13.15 -9.08 11.90
N PRO A 54 14.21 -8.47 11.34
CA PRO A 54 14.18 -7.90 10.00
C PRO A 54 13.72 -8.86 8.89
N ALA A 55 14.21 -10.11 8.90
CA ALA A 55 13.80 -11.12 7.92
C ALA A 55 12.30 -11.43 8.02
N THR A 56 11.79 -11.56 9.25
CA THR A 56 10.37 -11.76 9.53
C THR A 56 9.53 -10.56 9.07
N PHE A 57 9.98 -9.34 9.34
CA PHE A 57 9.31 -8.12 8.89
C PHE A 57 9.25 -8.04 7.35
N ALA A 58 10.39 -8.22 6.68
CA ALA A 58 10.46 -8.17 5.22
C ALA A 58 9.58 -9.25 4.58
N LYS A 59 9.56 -10.45 5.17
CA LYS A 59 8.69 -11.53 4.70
C LYS A 59 7.21 -11.21 4.89
N ALA A 60 6.82 -10.70 6.05
CA ALA A 60 5.44 -10.31 6.34
C ALA A 60 4.98 -9.17 5.42
N LEU A 61 5.84 -8.17 5.16
CA LEU A 61 5.57 -7.10 4.22
C LEU A 61 5.37 -7.64 2.80
N SER A 62 6.29 -8.49 2.33
CA SER A 62 6.20 -9.13 1.02
C SER A 62 4.92 -9.94 0.85
N VAL A 63 4.56 -10.79 1.82
CA VAL A 63 3.32 -11.57 1.81
C VAL A 63 2.10 -10.65 1.77
N SER A 64 2.11 -9.57 2.56
CA SER A 64 1.00 -8.61 2.60
C SER A 64 0.80 -7.93 1.25
N GLU A 65 1.89 -7.46 0.62
CA GLU A 65 1.86 -6.87 -0.72
C GLU A 65 1.36 -7.88 -1.76
N VAL A 66 1.84 -9.12 -1.75
CA VAL A 66 1.35 -10.17 -2.66
C VAL A 66 -0.16 -10.40 -2.47
N LEU A 67 -0.63 -10.55 -1.23
CA LEU A 67 -2.05 -10.77 -0.94
C LEU A 67 -2.93 -9.59 -1.38
N ILE A 68 -2.50 -8.35 -1.12
CA ILE A 68 -3.22 -7.15 -1.54
C ILE A 68 -3.22 -7.04 -3.07
N GLY A 69 -2.06 -7.19 -3.71
CA GLY A 69 -1.91 -7.11 -5.15
C GLY A 69 -2.75 -8.17 -5.87
N THR A 70 -2.63 -9.43 -5.47
CA THR A 70 -3.46 -10.53 -5.99
C THR A 70 -4.94 -10.30 -5.69
N GLY A 71 -5.28 -9.82 -4.49
CA GLY A 71 -6.67 -9.49 -4.12
C GLY A 71 -7.28 -8.42 -5.02
N LEU A 72 -6.49 -7.42 -5.44
CA LEU A 72 -6.91 -6.42 -6.42
C LEU A 72 -7.07 -7.04 -7.81
N LEU A 73 -6.21 -7.97 -8.23
CA LEU A 73 -6.26 -8.53 -9.58
C LEU A 73 -7.32 -9.63 -9.78
N ILE A 74 -7.70 -10.38 -8.73
CA ILE A 74 -8.69 -11.46 -8.83
C ILE A 74 -10.12 -10.88 -8.88
N PRO A 75 -10.88 -11.10 -9.98
CA PRO A 75 -12.24 -10.53 -10.15
C PRO A 75 -13.26 -11.02 -9.10
N SER A 76 -13.05 -12.23 -8.55
CA SER A 76 -13.91 -12.83 -7.54
C SER A 76 -13.80 -12.14 -6.17
N VAL A 77 -12.75 -11.33 -5.93
CA VAL A 77 -12.57 -10.60 -4.68
C VAL A 77 -13.46 -9.35 -4.70
N PRO A 78 -14.41 -9.20 -3.73
CA PRO A 78 -15.29 -8.04 -3.68
C PRO A 78 -14.52 -6.73 -3.64
N ALA A 79 -14.97 -5.72 -4.39
CA ALA A 79 -14.32 -4.42 -4.49
C ALA A 79 -14.07 -3.77 -3.13
N ARG A 80 -15.04 -3.84 -2.23
CA ARG A 80 -14.91 -3.32 -0.85
C ARG A 80 -13.80 -4.01 -0.07
N VAL A 81 -13.66 -5.33 -0.18
CA VAL A 81 -12.63 -6.09 0.54
C VAL A 81 -11.24 -5.72 0.01
N ALA A 82 -11.06 -5.74 -1.31
CA ALA A 82 -9.80 -5.31 -1.94
C ALA A 82 -9.47 -3.85 -1.62
N GLY A 83 -10.49 -2.98 -1.64
CA GLY A 83 -10.38 -1.57 -1.30
C GLY A 83 -9.96 -1.34 0.15
N LEU A 84 -10.53 -2.05 1.11
CA LEU A 84 -10.14 -1.95 2.54
C LEU A 84 -8.69 -2.35 2.75
N GLY A 85 -8.23 -3.43 2.11
CA GLY A 85 -6.82 -3.84 2.16
C GLY A 85 -5.90 -2.75 1.61
N LEU A 86 -6.27 -2.17 0.46
CA LEU A 86 -5.50 -1.08 -0.16
C LEU A 86 -5.51 0.21 0.67
N VAL A 87 -6.63 0.56 1.32
CA VAL A 87 -6.71 1.69 2.25
C VAL A 87 -5.77 1.47 3.44
N GLY A 88 -5.81 0.29 4.06
CA GLY A 88 -4.93 -0.02 5.19
C GLY A 88 -3.45 0.09 4.81
N PHE A 89 -3.08 -0.47 3.65
CA PHE A 89 -1.72 -0.38 3.13
C PHE A 89 -1.30 1.06 2.82
N GLY A 90 -2.12 1.80 2.06
CA GLY A 90 -1.86 3.20 1.75
C GLY A 90 -1.78 4.08 2.99
N ALA A 91 -2.62 3.84 4.01
CA ALA A 91 -2.55 4.54 5.28
C ALA A 91 -1.25 4.25 6.05
N GLY A 92 -0.74 3.02 5.98
CA GLY A 92 0.57 2.66 6.52
C GLY A 92 1.71 3.43 5.87
N LEU A 93 1.70 3.54 4.54
CA LEU A 93 2.70 4.31 3.76
C LEU A 93 2.60 5.82 4.01
N LEU A 94 1.38 6.37 4.04
CA LEU A 94 1.16 7.77 4.40
C LEU A 94 1.56 8.06 5.86
N GLY A 95 1.46 7.07 6.73
CA GLY A 95 1.96 7.18 8.09
C GLY A 95 3.48 7.19 8.18
N LEU A 96 4.19 6.48 7.29
CA LEU A 96 5.65 6.62 7.11
C LEU A 96 5.96 8.05 6.65
N TYR A 97 5.29 8.53 5.61
CA TYR A 97 5.44 9.90 5.10
C TYR A 97 5.24 10.97 6.19
N ALA A 98 4.21 10.82 7.02
CA ALA A 98 3.87 11.81 8.03
C ALA A 98 4.86 11.84 9.21
N ARG A 99 5.40 10.68 9.59
CA ARG A 99 6.20 10.48 10.80
C ARG A 99 7.71 10.50 10.56
N THR A 100 8.17 10.17 9.36
CA THR A 100 9.60 10.17 9.04
C THR A 100 10.13 11.61 8.91
N PRO A 101 11.15 12.02 9.68
CA PRO A 101 11.76 13.33 9.57
C PRO A 101 12.30 13.60 8.16
N GLY A 102 12.21 14.85 7.70
CA GLY A 102 12.71 15.27 6.38
C GLY A 102 11.75 14.99 5.22
N MET A 103 10.68 14.20 5.40
CA MET A 103 9.74 13.89 4.31
C MET A 103 8.81 15.07 3.92
N ARG A 104 8.66 16.07 4.80
CA ARG A 104 7.76 17.21 4.61
C ARG A 104 8.54 18.53 4.62
N ARG A 105 8.14 19.47 3.75
CA ARG A 105 8.67 20.83 3.79
C ARG A 105 8.33 21.47 5.15
N PRO A 106 9.28 22.19 5.79
CA PRO A 106 9.06 22.77 7.11
C PRO A 106 7.77 23.58 7.20
N GLY A 107 6.95 23.29 8.22
CA GLY A 107 5.69 24.00 8.46
C GLY A 107 4.53 23.65 7.50
N THR A 108 4.67 22.64 6.63
CA THR A 108 3.61 22.25 5.67
C THR A 108 3.30 20.75 5.70
N PRO A 109 2.13 20.33 5.19
CA PRO A 109 1.82 18.91 4.97
C PRO A 109 2.37 18.39 3.63
N PHE A 110 3.03 19.21 2.83
CA PHE A 110 3.46 18.87 1.47
C PHE A 110 4.88 18.29 1.44
N PRO A 111 5.18 17.41 0.46
CA PRO A 111 6.45 16.69 0.45
C PRO A 111 7.63 17.64 0.21
N ALA A 112 8.74 17.35 0.90
CA ALA A 112 10.07 17.72 0.43
C ALA A 112 10.48 16.76 -0.71
N GLU A 113 11.62 16.97 -1.35
CA GLU A 113 12.05 16.19 -2.51
C GLU A 113 12.14 14.69 -2.19
N GLU A 114 12.71 14.36 -1.04
CA GLU A 114 12.87 12.99 -0.54
C GLU A 114 11.53 12.33 -0.23
N GLY A 115 10.52 13.12 0.16
CA GLY A 115 9.19 12.65 0.54
C GLY A 115 8.23 12.40 -0.62
N ILE A 116 8.60 12.78 -1.86
CA ILE A 116 7.70 12.67 -3.01
C ILE A 116 7.24 11.24 -3.25
N ALA A 117 8.14 10.26 -3.09
CA ALA A 117 7.84 8.85 -3.33
C ALA A 117 6.70 8.36 -2.42
N LEU A 118 6.81 8.59 -1.11
CA LEU A 118 5.78 8.17 -0.15
C LEU A 118 4.52 9.04 -0.22
N ALA A 119 4.65 10.33 -0.54
CA ALA A 119 3.49 11.20 -0.67
C ALA A 119 2.56 10.76 -1.82
N LYS A 120 3.12 10.21 -2.91
CA LYS A 120 2.35 9.68 -4.04
C LYS A 120 1.49 8.48 -3.67
N ASP A 121 1.80 7.77 -2.58
CA ASP A 121 0.96 6.67 -2.09
C ASP A 121 -0.41 7.13 -1.56
N ALA A 122 -0.62 8.46 -1.46
CA ALA A 122 -1.96 9.03 -1.32
C ALA A 122 -2.92 8.58 -2.43
N TRP A 123 -2.41 8.31 -3.63
CA TRP A 123 -3.20 7.75 -4.72
C TRP A 123 -3.68 6.34 -4.41
N LEU A 124 -2.85 5.48 -3.81
CA LEU A 124 -3.25 4.13 -3.41
C LEU A 124 -4.37 4.18 -2.36
N ALA A 125 -4.21 5.05 -1.35
CA ALA A 125 -5.26 5.27 -0.35
C ALA A 125 -6.57 5.76 -0.98
N ALA A 126 -6.50 6.71 -1.92
CA ALA A 126 -7.67 7.23 -2.63
C ALA A 126 -8.33 6.18 -3.53
N ILE A 127 -7.55 5.36 -4.23
CA ILE A 127 -8.04 4.23 -5.03
C ILE A 127 -8.77 3.22 -4.14
N GLY A 128 -8.16 2.84 -3.01
CA GLY A 128 -8.78 1.96 -2.03
C GLY A 128 -10.11 2.51 -1.53
N ALA A 129 -10.15 3.79 -1.16
CA ALA A 129 -11.37 4.47 -0.71
C ALA A 129 -12.43 4.48 -1.81
N ALA A 130 -12.06 4.74 -3.07
CA ALA A 130 -12.98 4.68 -4.20
C ALA A 130 -13.59 3.28 -4.36
N LEU A 131 -12.80 2.21 -4.22
CA LEU A 131 -13.30 0.82 -4.29
C LEU A 131 -14.24 0.45 -3.12
N VAL A 132 -14.05 1.04 -1.94
CA VAL A 132 -14.93 0.87 -0.78
C VAL A 132 -16.25 1.60 -0.97
N LEU A 133 -16.19 2.87 -1.42
CA LEU A 133 -17.34 3.76 -1.56
C LEU A 133 -18.12 3.52 -2.85
N GLY A 134 -17.47 3.04 -3.91
CA GLY A 134 -17.99 2.90 -5.27
C GLY A 134 -19.03 1.81 -5.48
N ASP A 135 -19.55 1.22 -4.39
CA ASP A 135 -20.73 0.36 -4.47
C ASP A 135 -21.97 1.22 -4.75
N ARG A 136 -22.23 1.49 -6.03
CA ARG A 136 -23.49 2.08 -6.46
C ARG A 136 -24.61 1.07 -6.22
N ARG A 137 -25.24 1.15 -5.06
CA ARG A 137 -26.61 0.67 -4.89
C ARG A 137 -27.50 1.48 -5.84
N ARG A 138 -28.10 0.77 -6.80
CA ARG A 138 -29.35 1.06 -7.53
C ARG A 138 -29.69 2.55 -7.74
N ARG A 139 -29.61 2.99 -8.98
CA ARG A 139 -30.73 3.72 -9.59
C ARG A 139 -31.20 2.91 -10.77
#